data_AF-A0A2R5LIT3-F1
#
_entry.id   AF-A0A2R5LIT3-F1
#
_cell.length_a   1.000
_cell.length_b   1.000
_cell.length_c   1.000
_cell.angle_alpha   90.00
_cell.angle_beta   90.00
_cell.angle_gamma   90.00
#
_symmetry.space_group_name_H-M   'P 1'
#
loop_
_entity.id
_entity.type
_entity.pdbx_description
1 polymer ?
#
loop_
_entity_poly.entity_id
_entity_poly.type
_entity_poly.pdbx_seq_one_letter_code
_entity_poly.pdbx_strand_id
1 'polypeptide(L)'
;FHNVHGDNIRLEQNSSVARRVESFCKAIVFSSRPIQVNEKVMIKLTEISSSWSGALRLGFTSHDPVSLQNNMPKYACPDLTNRPGNWAKALGERYAVEGAILHYFVNSSGEAFFGIDGEEKGMLLSGVDTSVPLWALIDIYGNTTTIEMVDQVRLLNNHQDQVRSVERMLPDLSLRLTDITLRPVEETPLASPTFSRTTHFFGDWISMDFHRVMGPNAKFQETSRCIAARTTLNAGRALVFSARRLETNEKCLVEITATNDAHSGSLTFGLTTCDPATLQQWASSFPEDPECLMDRPEYWVVKKNVVASPNMGDEISFVINDEGMVLCSVNNKHYDTIMYVDATQKFYMFFDIAGCVTELKLLGTSKEGPVKTSVQEELPTAECGPTQPDSAQQQEEDTDCKICFENPIESAFCNCGHSMTCHDCGMKLFKSRDPQCPMCRQPIVNVIKIFRA
;
A
#
# COMPACT_ATOMS: atom_id res chain seq x y z
N PHE A 1 -13.41 18.00 -7.59
CA PHE A 1 -12.55 17.25 -8.52
C PHE A 1 -13.06 17.44 -9.95
N HIS A 2 -12.15 17.41 -10.92
CA HIS A 2 -12.48 17.45 -12.36
C HIS A 2 -13.11 16.13 -12.82
N ASN A 3 -13.94 16.17 -13.86
CA ASN A 3 -14.59 14.96 -14.43
C ASN A 3 -13.61 14.03 -15.17
N VAL A 4 -12.41 14.50 -15.48
CA VAL A 4 -11.31 13.67 -16.00
C VAL A 4 -10.52 13.17 -14.80
N HIS A 5 -10.47 11.85 -14.66
CA HIS A 5 -9.77 11.14 -13.61
C HIS A 5 -9.37 9.75 -14.11
N GLY A 6 -8.60 9.02 -13.32
CA GLY A 6 -8.24 7.64 -13.64
C GLY A 6 -9.45 6.69 -13.56
N ASP A 7 -9.34 5.56 -14.27
CA ASP A 7 -10.42 4.57 -14.44
C ASP A 7 -10.99 4.03 -13.11
N ASN A 8 -10.16 3.98 -12.07
CA ASN A 8 -10.53 3.40 -10.79
C ASN A 8 -11.06 4.42 -9.78
N ILE A 9 -11.31 5.66 -10.22
CA ILE A 9 -11.91 6.70 -9.41
C ILE A 9 -13.41 6.76 -9.62
N ARG A 10 -14.13 6.83 -8.51
CA ARG A 10 -15.52 7.25 -8.47
C ARG A 10 -15.63 8.59 -7.76
N LEU A 11 -16.24 9.56 -8.44
CA LEU A 11 -16.55 10.85 -7.86
C LEU A 11 -17.91 10.79 -7.15
N GLU A 12 -17.96 11.30 -5.93
CA GLU A 12 -19.12 11.33 -5.06
C GLU A 12 -19.41 12.75 -4.60
N GLN A 13 -20.59 12.97 -4.00
CA GLN A 13 -20.99 14.26 -3.40
C GLN A 13 -20.77 15.46 -4.33
N ASN A 14 -21.37 15.44 -5.53
CA ASN A 14 -21.17 16.50 -6.53
C ASN A 14 -19.70 16.75 -6.89
N SER A 15 -18.90 15.69 -6.94
CA SER A 15 -17.47 15.71 -7.22
C SER A 15 -16.61 16.40 -6.15
N SER A 16 -17.12 16.61 -4.93
CA SER A 16 -16.27 17.03 -3.80
C SER A 16 -15.50 15.88 -3.19
N VAL A 17 -15.94 14.63 -3.38
CA VAL A 17 -15.30 13.41 -2.89
C VAL A 17 -14.78 12.59 -4.07
N ALA A 18 -13.57 12.05 -3.94
CA ALA A 18 -12.99 11.11 -4.88
C ALA A 18 -12.57 9.85 -4.13
N ARG A 19 -13.06 8.69 -4.59
CA ARG A 19 -12.83 7.37 -4.03
C ARG A 19 -12.14 6.47 -5.05
N ARG A 20 -11.04 5.83 -4.65
CA ARG A 20 -10.49 4.69 -5.39
C ARG A 20 -11.31 3.46 -5.08
N VAL A 21 -12.12 2.99 -6.04
CA VAL A 21 -13.06 1.89 -5.82
C VAL A 21 -12.47 0.51 -6.06
N GLU A 22 -11.47 0.42 -6.94
CA GLU A 22 -10.87 -0.85 -7.37
C GLU A 22 -9.36 -0.68 -7.60
N SER A 23 -8.61 -1.78 -7.48
CA SER A 23 -7.15 -1.85 -7.74
C SER A 23 -6.28 -0.90 -6.88
N PHE A 24 -4.98 -0.89 -7.18
CA PHE A 24 -3.96 -0.04 -6.55
C PHE A 24 -3.54 1.16 -7.41
N CYS A 25 -3.97 1.24 -8.67
CA CYS A 25 -3.47 2.22 -9.64
C CYS A 25 -4.61 2.91 -10.41
N LYS A 26 -4.28 3.75 -11.40
CA LYS A 26 -5.25 4.52 -12.20
C LYS A 26 -6.20 5.34 -11.33
N ALA A 27 -5.62 5.99 -10.32
CA ALA A 27 -6.34 6.70 -9.27
C ALA A 27 -6.03 8.21 -9.24
N ILE A 28 -5.61 8.75 -10.39
CA ILE A 28 -5.22 10.16 -10.55
C ILE A 28 -6.47 11.03 -10.67
N VAL A 29 -6.51 12.14 -9.94
CA VAL A 29 -7.56 13.15 -9.98
C VAL A 29 -6.95 14.55 -10.09
N PHE A 30 -7.75 15.49 -10.58
CA PHE A 30 -7.35 16.88 -10.74
C PHE A 30 -8.31 17.86 -10.07
N SER A 31 -7.85 19.07 -9.76
CA SER A 31 -8.76 20.18 -9.44
C SER A 31 -9.68 20.48 -10.63
N SER A 32 -10.91 20.89 -10.37
CA SER A 32 -11.88 21.21 -11.44
C SER A 32 -11.58 22.53 -12.15
N ARG A 33 -10.66 23.33 -11.63
CA ARG A 33 -10.19 24.59 -12.21
C ARG A 33 -8.69 24.77 -11.98
N PRO A 34 -8.03 25.67 -12.72
CA PRO A 34 -6.71 26.14 -12.36
C PRO A 34 -6.69 26.70 -10.93
N ILE A 35 -5.60 26.45 -10.23
CA ILE A 35 -5.28 27.03 -8.93
C ILE A 35 -4.38 28.25 -9.12
N GLN A 36 -4.48 29.21 -8.21
CA GLN A 36 -3.59 30.36 -8.19
C GLN A 36 -2.31 30.05 -7.42
N VAL A 37 -1.24 30.80 -7.72
CA VAL A 37 -0.03 30.79 -6.90
C VAL A 37 -0.38 31.22 -5.47
N ASN A 38 0.16 30.50 -4.48
CA ASN A 38 -0.16 30.59 -3.06
C ASN A 38 -1.59 30.18 -2.66
N GLU A 39 -2.40 29.68 -3.59
CA GLU A 39 -3.71 29.09 -3.26
C GLU A 39 -3.50 27.72 -2.59
N LYS A 40 -4.05 27.56 -1.38
CA LYS A 40 -4.01 26.29 -0.65
C LYS A 40 -5.09 25.35 -1.17
N VAL A 41 -4.66 24.23 -1.73
CA VAL A 41 -5.52 23.09 -2.02
C VAL A 41 -5.68 22.30 -0.73
N MET A 42 -6.90 22.25 -0.19
CA MET A 42 -7.22 21.56 1.06
C MET A 42 -7.94 20.24 0.74
N ILE A 43 -7.41 19.12 1.24
CA ILE A 43 -8.02 17.80 1.10
C ILE A 43 -8.11 17.11 2.46
N LYS A 44 -9.27 16.53 2.78
CA LYS A 44 -9.47 15.68 3.94
C LYS A 44 -9.34 14.22 3.53
N LEU A 45 -8.58 13.46 4.31
CA LEU A 45 -8.45 12.02 4.13
C LEU A 45 -9.62 11.34 4.82
N THR A 46 -10.63 10.91 4.07
CA THR A 46 -11.87 10.39 4.66
C THR A 46 -11.83 8.90 4.91
N GLU A 47 -11.06 8.13 4.15
CA GLU A 47 -10.92 6.69 4.36
C GLU A 47 -9.50 6.21 4.05
N ILE A 48 -8.93 5.50 5.03
CA ILE A 48 -7.63 4.85 4.95
C ILE A 48 -7.83 3.33 5.08
N SER A 49 -7.09 2.55 4.30
CA SER A 49 -7.14 1.09 4.31
C SER A 49 -5.78 0.50 4.64
N SER A 50 -5.76 -0.38 5.64
CA SER A 50 -4.56 -1.11 6.08
C SER A 50 -4.15 -2.25 5.13
N SER A 51 -5.04 -2.62 4.19
CA SER A 51 -4.81 -3.65 3.17
C SER A 51 -3.92 -3.16 2.02
N TRP A 52 -3.75 -1.85 1.89
CA TRP A 52 -2.83 -1.26 0.92
C TRP A 52 -1.62 -0.68 1.64
N SER A 53 -0.46 -0.76 0.99
CA SER A 53 0.71 0.04 1.35
C SER A 53 1.06 0.97 0.19
N GLY A 54 1.81 2.01 0.49
CA GLY A 54 2.13 3.10 -0.41
C GLY A 54 1.51 4.42 0.05
N ALA A 55 2.10 5.48 -0.48
CA ALA A 55 1.80 6.87 -0.14
C ALA A 55 0.93 7.57 -1.19
N LEU A 56 -0.01 8.40 -0.72
CA LEU A 56 -0.71 9.42 -1.52
C LEU A 56 0.33 10.28 -2.25
N ARG A 57 0.10 10.66 -3.52
CA ARG A 57 0.98 11.64 -4.19
C ARG A 57 0.26 12.95 -4.43
N LEU A 58 0.97 14.05 -4.19
CA LEU A 58 0.49 15.42 -4.37
C LEU A 58 1.38 16.16 -5.36
N GLY A 59 0.78 17.06 -6.12
CA GLY A 59 1.47 17.72 -7.20
C GLY A 59 0.65 18.74 -7.97
N PHE A 60 1.22 19.18 -9.08
CA PHE A 60 0.65 20.13 -10.01
C PHE A 60 0.87 19.67 -11.45
N THR A 61 -0.01 20.09 -12.35
CA THR A 61 0.15 19.93 -13.80
C THR A 61 -0.17 21.23 -14.51
N SER A 62 0.58 21.55 -15.56
CA SER A 62 0.26 22.67 -16.47
C SER A 62 -0.64 22.26 -17.64
N HIS A 63 -0.99 20.97 -17.72
CA HIS A 63 -1.92 20.46 -18.72
C HIS A 63 -3.35 20.61 -18.23
N ASP A 64 -4.21 21.16 -19.08
CA ASP A 64 -5.65 21.12 -18.83
C ASP A 64 -6.09 19.66 -18.71
N PRO A 65 -6.76 19.23 -17.63
CA PRO A 65 -7.21 17.85 -17.45
C PRO A 65 -8.00 17.30 -18.63
N VAL A 66 -8.75 18.13 -19.38
CA VAL A 66 -9.47 17.71 -20.60
C VAL A 66 -8.51 17.11 -21.65
N SER A 67 -7.29 17.66 -21.76
CA SER A 67 -6.28 17.15 -22.71
C SER A 67 -5.76 15.76 -22.36
N LEU A 68 -5.93 15.32 -21.10
CA LEU A 68 -5.45 14.04 -20.60
C LEU A 68 -6.48 12.92 -20.69
N GLN A 69 -7.75 13.22 -20.99
CA GLN A 69 -8.89 12.27 -20.92
C GLN A 69 -8.66 10.93 -21.63
N ASN A 70 -8.02 10.94 -22.79
CA ASN A 70 -7.77 9.73 -23.59
C ASN A 70 -6.38 9.11 -23.35
N ASN A 71 -5.52 9.77 -22.58
CA ASN A 71 -4.12 9.41 -22.37
C ASN A 71 -3.72 9.39 -20.88
N MET A 72 -4.69 9.11 -20.01
CA MET A 72 -4.47 8.98 -18.57
C MET A 72 -3.53 7.79 -18.28
N PRO A 73 -2.37 8.02 -17.66
CA PRO A 73 -1.47 6.93 -17.31
C PRO A 73 -1.91 6.20 -16.04
N LYS A 74 -1.20 5.12 -15.70
CA LYS A 74 -1.47 4.33 -14.50
C LYS A 74 -1.09 5.06 -13.22
N TYR A 75 0.00 5.83 -13.23
CA TYR A 75 0.56 6.48 -12.05
C TYR A 75 0.89 7.95 -12.30
N ALA A 76 0.84 8.78 -11.26
CA ALA A 76 1.42 10.12 -11.35
C ALA A 76 2.96 10.05 -11.47
N CYS A 77 3.58 9.22 -10.63
CA CYS A 77 5.02 8.98 -10.63
C CYS A 77 5.29 7.52 -11.04
N PRO A 78 6.13 7.25 -12.06
CA PRO A 78 6.89 8.21 -12.86
C PRO A 78 6.15 8.68 -14.14
N ASP A 79 5.00 8.09 -14.49
CA ASP A 79 4.43 8.23 -15.85
C ASP A 79 4.06 9.67 -16.23
N LEU A 80 3.41 10.43 -15.34
CA LEU A 80 3.13 11.86 -15.58
C LEU A 80 4.37 12.70 -15.36
N THR A 81 5.12 12.48 -14.27
CA THR A 81 6.29 13.29 -13.92
C THR A 81 7.43 13.20 -14.95
N ASN A 82 7.50 12.14 -15.75
CA ASN A 82 8.43 12.03 -16.87
C ASN A 82 8.01 12.86 -18.09
N ARG A 83 6.77 13.37 -18.12
CA ARG A 83 6.27 14.26 -19.16
C ARG A 83 6.42 15.71 -18.70
N PRO A 84 6.99 16.60 -19.54
CA PRO A 84 7.11 18.02 -19.21
C PRO A 84 5.77 18.62 -18.74
N GLY A 85 5.83 19.53 -17.76
CA GLY A 85 4.64 20.20 -17.23
C GLY A 85 3.89 19.42 -16.15
N ASN A 86 4.50 18.41 -15.54
CA ASN A 86 3.92 17.65 -14.43
C ASN A 86 4.92 17.52 -13.30
N TRP A 87 4.48 17.80 -12.08
CA TRP A 87 5.30 17.72 -10.87
C TRP A 87 4.49 17.03 -9.79
N ALA A 88 4.98 15.92 -9.23
CA ALA A 88 4.30 15.23 -8.14
C ALA A 88 5.31 14.52 -7.25
N LYS A 89 4.96 14.36 -5.97
CA LYS A 89 5.77 13.64 -5.00
C LYS A 89 4.89 12.87 -4.03
N ALA A 90 5.41 11.72 -3.57
CA ALA A 90 4.79 10.93 -2.54
C ALA A 90 4.79 11.66 -1.18
N LEU A 91 3.66 11.56 -0.49
CA LEU A 91 3.49 12.01 0.88
C LEU A 91 3.60 10.79 1.80
N GLY A 92 4.68 10.70 2.58
CA GLY A 92 4.97 9.53 3.41
C GLY A 92 3.75 9.02 4.20
N GLU A 93 3.61 7.69 4.32
CA GLU A 93 2.41 7.03 4.84
C GLU A 93 2.04 7.46 6.26
N ARG A 94 3.04 7.86 7.06
CA ARG A 94 2.86 8.44 8.40
C ARG A 94 1.89 9.63 8.45
N TYR A 95 1.68 10.31 7.33
CA TYR A 95 0.78 11.45 7.20
C TYR A 95 -0.63 11.07 6.74
N ALA A 96 -0.84 9.83 6.29
CA ALA A 96 -2.12 9.32 5.83
C ALA A 96 -2.95 8.81 7.01
N VAL A 97 -3.41 9.74 7.85
CA VAL A 97 -4.27 9.47 9.00
C VAL A 97 -5.71 9.79 8.63
N GLU A 98 -6.63 8.89 8.95
CA GLU A 98 -8.06 9.11 8.71
C GLU A 98 -8.55 10.33 9.49
N GLY A 99 -9.27 11.22 8.80
CA GLY A 99 -9.75 12.49 9.33
C GLY A 99 -8.78 13.66 9.17
N ALA A 100 -7.49 13.42 8.88
CA ALA A 100 -6.49 14.48 8.73
C ALA A 100 -6.81 15.39 7.53
N ILE A 101 -6.51 16.68 7.68
CA ILE A 101 -6.71 17.68 6.65
C ILE A 101 -5.34 18.09 6.13
N LEU A 102 -5.02 17.67 4.91
CA LEU A 102 -3.83 18.08 4.20
C LEU A 102 -4.08 19.40 3.48
N HIS A 103 -3.06 20.25 3.47
CA HIS A 103 -3.03 21.42 2.60
C HIS A 103 -1.72 21.48 1.83
N TYR A 104 -1.78 21.91 0.58
CA TYR A 104 -0.57 22.15 -0.20
C TYR A 104 -0.77 23.28 -1.21
N PHE A 105 0.31 23.97 -1.54
CA PHE A 105 0.31 25.13 -2.44
C PHE A 105 1.68 25.30 -3.09
N VAL A 106 1.74 26.09 -4.15
CA VAL A 106 2.99 26.48 -4.82
C VAL A 106 3.21 27.98 -4.66
N ASN A 107 4.41 28.39 -4.28
CA ASN A 107 4.77 29.80 -4.14
C ASN A 107 5.20 30.41 -5.49
N SER A 108 5.44 31.72 -5.53
CA SER A 108 5.85 32.43 -6.74
C SER A 108 7.22 31.99 -7.30
N SER A 109 8.05 31.38 -6.46
CA SER A 109 9.38 30.85 -6.84
C SER A 109 9.31 29.44 -7.46
N GLY A 110 8.11 28.84 -7.55
CA GLY A 110 7.94 27.47 -8.04
C GLY A 110 8.27 26.39 -7.01
N GLU A 111 8.28 26.75 -5.73
CA GLU A 111 8.47 25.82 -4.61
C GLU A 111 7.09 25.45 -4.04
N ALA A 112 6.84 24.14 -3.94
CA ALA A 112 5.61 23.60 -3.39
C ALA A 112 5.78 23.25 -1.93
N PHE A 113 4.83 23.66 -1.08
CA PHE A 113 4.82 23.37 0.35
C PHE A 113 3.57 22.57 0.71
N PHE A 114 3.66 21.81 1.79
CA PHE A 114 2.51 21.11 2.36
C PHE A 114 2.48 21.21 3.89
N GLY A 115 1.29 21.03 4.44
CA GLY A 115 1.03 20.91 5.86
C GLY A 115 -0.18 20.05 6.16
N ILE A 116 -0.40 19.80 7.44
CA ILE A 116 -1.41 18.88 7.96
C ILE A 116 -2.04 19.50 9.18
N ASP A 117 -3.37 19.51 9.25
CA ASP A 117 -4.16 20.01 10.37
C ASP A 117 -3.75 21.44 10.78
N GLY A 118 -3.43 22.27 9.78
CA GLY A 118 -3.00 23.67 9.96
C GLY A 118 -1.51 23.86 10.24
N GLU A 119 -0.74 22.80 10.48
CA GLU A 119 0.70 22.87 10.71
C GLU A 119 1.49 22.71 9.40
N GLU A 120 2.32 23.69 9.05
CA GLU A 120 3.23 23.58 7.90
C GLU A 120 4.33 22.55 8.17
N LYS A 121 4.46 21.54 7.29
CA LYS A 121 5.48 20.49 7.43
C LYS A 121 6.74 20.78 6.61
N GLY A 122 6.61 21.56 5.54
CA GLY A 122 7.75 22.05 4.77
C GLY A 122 7.59 21.90 3.27
N MET A 123 8.71 21.97 2.55
CA MET A 123 8.74 21.91 1.09
C MET A 123 8.54 20.46 0.60
N LEU A 124 7.57 20.28 -0.30
CA LEU A 124 7.27 19.01 -0.96
C LEU A 124 8.17 18.80 -2.18
N LEU A 125 8.17 19.75 -3.12
CA LEU A 125 8.92 19.69 -4.38
C LEU A 125 9.25 21.12 -4.87
N SER A 126 10.14 21.24 -5.85
CA SER A 126 10.52 22.53 -6.44
C SER A 126 10.61 22.45 -7.96
N GLY A 127 10.73 23.62 -8.61
CA GLY A 127 10.85 23.73 -10.07
C GLY A 127 9.51 23.69 -10.81
N VAL A 128 8.41 24.01 -10.13
CA VAL A 128 7.09 24.16 -10.76
C VAL A 128 7.07 25.44 -11.58
N ASP A 129 6.65 25.37 -12.84
CA ASP A 129 6.51 26.55 -13.70
C ASP A 129 5.22 27.30 -13.35
N THR A 130 5.37 28.45 -12.68
CA THR A 130 4.25 29.31 -12.24
C THR A 130 3.86 30.37 -13.27
N SER A 131 4.50 30.38 -14.44
CA SER A 131 4.16 31.31 -15.53
C SER A 131 2.93 30.89 -16.33
N VAL A 132 2.47 29.65 -16.14
CA VAL A 132 1.34 29.03 -16.83
C VAL A 132 0.23 28.64 -15.84
N PRO A 133 -1.03 28.46 -16.30
CA PRO A 133 -2.09 27.92 -15.44
C PRO A 133 -1.72 26.54 -14.91
N LEU A 134 -1.97 26.31 -13.63
CA LEU A 134 -1.68 25.05 -12.95
C LEU A 134 -2.97 24.43 -12.41
N TRP A 135 -3.10 23.12 -12.53
CA TRP A 135 -4.13 22.35 -11.85
C TRP A 135 -3.51 21.53 -10.73
N ALA A 136 -4.25 21.37 -9.65
CA ALA A 136 -3.90 20.44 -8.58
C ALA A 136 -3.93 19.02 -9.15
N LEU A 137 -2.87 18.25 -8.91
CA LEU A 137 -2.75 16.85 -9.31
C LEU A 137 -2.62 16.02 -8.04
N ILE A 138 -3.50 15.03 -7.87
CA ILE A 138 -3.47 14.08 -6.74
C ILE A 138 -3.56 12.67 -7.30
N ASP A 139 -2.71 11.75 -6.84
CA ASP A 139 -2.83 10.32 -7.13
C ASP A 139 -3.23 9.59 -5.84
N ILE A 140 -4.49 9.15 -5.78
CA ILE A 140 -5.09 8.47 -4.63
C ILE A 140 -4.52 7.06 -4.56
N TYR A 141 -3.29 6.96 -4.07
CA TYR A 141 -2.50 5.73 -4.06
C TYR A 141 -2.26 5.20 -2.65
N GLY A 142 -2.03 3.88 -2.59
CA GLY A 142 -1.62 3.19 -1.38
C GLY A 142 -2.71 3.17 -0.32
N ASN A 143 -2.34 3.42 0.93
CA ASN A 143 -3.25 3.31 2.08
C ASN A 143 -4.41 4.31 2.03
N THR A 144 -4.27 5.43 1.32
CA THR A 144 -5.36 6.39 1.14
C THR A 144 -6.32 5.89 0.06
N THR A 145 -7.60 5.77 0.39
CA THR A 145 -8.63 5.26 -0.54
C THR A 145 -9.67 6.30 -0.90
N THR A 146 -10.01 7.21 0.02
CA THR A 146 -11.01 8.25 -0.22
C THR A 146 -10.51 9.60 0.29
N ILE A 147 -10.68 10.64 -0.53
CA ILE A 147 -10.35 12.03 -0.19
C ILE A 147 -11.51 12.96 -0.52
N GLU A 148 -11.62 14.05 0.24
CA GLU A 148 -12.61 15.11 0.05
C GLU A 148 -11.92 16.46 -0.12
N MET A 149 -12.30 17.23 -1.14
CA MET A 149 -11.89 18.64 -1.27
C MET A 149 -12.66 19.49 -0.26
N VAL A 150 -11.93 20.16 0.62
CA VAL A 150 -12.53 20.98 1.69
C VAL A 150 -12.35 22.46 1.40
N ASP A 151 -13.34 23.27 1.74
CA ASP A 151 -13.26 24.72 1.61
C ASP A 151 -12.78 25.36 2.92
N GLN A 152 -11.91 26.37 2.83
CA GLN A 152 -11.31 27.04 3.99
C GLN A 152 -12.38 27.68 4.90
N VAL A 153 -13.48 28.13 4.30
CA VAL A 153 -14.64 28.71 5.00
C VAL A 153 -15.39 27.67 5.84
N ARG A 154 -15.46 26.41 5.39
CA ARG A 154 -16.15 25.33 6.12
C ARG A 154 -15.36 24.87 7.35
N LEU A 155 -14.03 24.97 7.32
CA LEU A 155 -13.18 24.64 8.45
C LEU A 155 -13.27 25.67 9.60
N LEU A 156 -13.42 26.96 9.26
CA LEU A 156 -13.58 28.04 10.25
C LEU A 156 -14.90 27.91 11.05
N ASN A 157 -15.98 27.45 10.40
CA ASN A 157 -17.26 27.24 11.07
C ASN A 157 -17.23 26.06 12.06
N ASN A 158 -16.48 24.99 11.75
CA ASN A 158 -16.34 23.84 12.65
C ASN A 158 -15.36 24.11 13.80
N HIS A 159 -14.38 25.01 13.63
CA HIS A 159 -13.45 25.39 14.70
C HIS A 159 -14.13 26.18 15.83
N GLN A 160 -15.18 26.96 15.56
CA GLN A 160 -15.87 27.71 16.61
C GLN A 160 -16.59 26.83 17.65
N ASP A 161 -17.02 25.62 17.26
CA ASP A 161 -17.66 24.68 18.18
C ASP A 161 -16.65 23.88 19.02
N GLN A 162 -15.41 23.67 18.53
CA GLN A 162 -14.36 22.97 19.30
C GLN A 162 -13.53 23.89 20.20
N VAL A 163 -13.36 25.18 19.88
CA VAL A 163 -12.53 26.10 20.68
C VAL A 163 -13.11 26.38 22.07
N ARG A 164 -14.43 26.18 22.29
CA ARG A 164 -15.06 26.33 23.61
C ARG A 164 -14.74 25.21 24.61
N SER A 165 -14.20 24.07 24.17
CA SER A 165 -13.95 22.92 25.05
C SER A 165 -12.49 22.76 25.48
N VAL A 166 -11.53 23.35 24.76
CA VAL A 166 -10.08 23.10 24.96
C VAL A 166 -9.40 24.16 25.83
N GLU A 167 -10.03 25.30 26.08
CA GLU A 167 -9.45 26.43 26.84
C GLU A 167 -9.27 26.18 28.35
N ARG A 168 -9.40 24.93 28.84
CA ARG A 168 -9.33 24.58 30.27
C ARG A 168 -8.13 23.76 30.74
N MET A 169 -7.22 23.31 29.88
CA MET A 169 -6.16 22.41 30.35
C MET A 169 -4.84 22.56 29.58
N LEU A 170 -3.97 23.51 29.97
CA LEU A 170 -2.50 23.37 29.89
C LEU A 170 -1.83 24.30 30.92
N PRO A 171 -0.67 23.87 31.49
CA PRO A 171 0.48 24.76 31.43
C PRO A 171 1.77 24.06 30.94
N ASP A 172 2.43 24.77 30.02
CA ASP A 172 3.87 25.08 29.88
C ASP A 172 4.94 24.07 30.35
N LEU A 173 5.80 23.64 29.43
CA LEU A 173 7.25 23.76 29.63
C LEU A 173 8.04 23.67 28.32
N SER A 174 8.72 24.78 27.99
CA SER A 174 9.87 24.82 27.08
C SER A 174 11.10 24.11 27.70
N LEU A 175 12.03 23.57 26.89
CA LEU A 175 13.49 23.71 27.05
C LEU A 175 14.30 23.02 25.93
N ARG A 176 15.50 23.58 25.70
CA ARG A 176 16.37 23.49 24.52
C ARG A 176 17.49 22.44 24.63
N LEU A 177 18.00 22.03 23.45
CA LEU A 177 19.23 21.24 23.20
C LEU A 177 20.52 21.95 23.65
N THR A 178 21.55 21.15 24.00
CA THR A 178 22.95 21.32 23.53
C THR A 178 23.79 20.02 23.61
N ASP A 179 24.78 19.98 22.71
CA ASP A 179 25.74 18.94 22.27
C ASP A 179 26.68 18.29 23.30
N ILE A 180 27.15 17.06 23.00
CA ILE A 180 28.49 16.54 23.40
C ILE A 180 29.15 15.72 22.28
N THR A 181 30.46 15.91 22.19
CA THR A 181 31.50 15.59 21.19
C THR A 181 31.96 14.12 21.07
N LEU A 182 32.46 13.76 19.88
CA LEU A 182 33.07 12.47 19.51
C LEU A 182 34.58 12.37 19.84
N ARG A 183 35.08 11.15 20.11
CA ARG A 183 36.49 10.73 19.92
C ARG A 183 36.59 9.28 19.38
N PRO A 184 37.60 8.92 18.56
CA PRO A 184 37.70 7.65 17.82
C PRO A 184 38.82 6.70 18.31
N VAL A 185 38.74 5.37 18.06
CA VAL A 185 39.90 4.45 18.01
C VAL A 185 39.68 3.21 17.10
N GLU A 186 40.57 3.12 16.10
CA GLU A 186 41.31 2.04 15.38
C GLU A 186 40.89 0.55 15.24
N GLU A 187 41.23 0.03 14.04
CA GLU A 187 41.14 -1.32 13.45
C GLU A 187 42.40 -2.19 13.70
N THR A 188 42.29 -3.53 13.61
CA THR A 188 43.32 -4.48 13.05
C THR A 188 42.83 -5.96 13.03
N PRO A 189 43.46 -6.93 12.29
CA PRO A 189 42.81 -7.60 11.15
C PRO A 189 42.79 -9.15 11.11
N LEU A 190 42.01 -9.66 10.15
CA LEU A 190 42.08 -10.89 9.33
C LEU A 190 42.71 -12.20 9.87
N ALA A 191 41.90 -13.27 9.79
CA ALA A 191 42.36 -14.62 9.48
C ALA A 191 41.34 -15.35 8.57
N SER A 192 41.83 -16.14 7.63
CA SER A 192 41.09 -17.12 6.81
C SER A 192 42.05 -18.28 6.50
N PRO A 193 41.64 -19.41 5.90
CA PRO A 193 40.29 -19.92 5.62
C PRO A 193 40.07 -21.36 6.17
N THR A 194 38.83 -21.85 6.17
CA THR A 194 38.61 -23.29 5.93
C THR A 194 37.27 -23.52 5.22
N PHE A 195 37.38 -24.18 4.08
CA PHE A 195 36.32 -24.48 3.13
C PHE A 195 35.60 -25.76 3.58
N SER A 196 34.27 -25.78 3.70
CA SER A 196 33.51 -27.02 3.53
C SER A 196 32.03 -26.81 3.20
N ARG A 197 31.72 -27.15 1.94
CA ARG A 197 30.55 -27.85 1.38
C ARG A 197 29.19 -27.82 2.10
N THR A 198 28.25 -27.19 1.40
CA THR A 198 26.93 -27.70 0.96
C THR A 198 26.12 -28.54 1.94
N THR A 199 25.06 -27.94 2.47
CA THR A 199 23.87 -28.65 2.99
C THR A 199 22.82 -28.75 1.88
N HIS A 200 22.53 -29.97 1.46
CA HIS A 200 21.44 -30.31 0.56
C HIS A 200 20.09 -29.99 1.22
N PHE A 201 19.28 -29.15 0.57
CA PHE A 201 17.84 -29.08 0.85
C PHE A 201 17.15 -30.23 0.11
N PHE A 202 16.26 -30.94 0.81
CA PHE A 202 15.30 -31.84 0.18
C PHE A 202 14.16 -30.99 -0.41
N GLY A 203 13.93 -31.06 -1.73
CA GLY A 203 12.80 -30.42 -2.43
C GLY A 203 13.22 -29.43 -3.54
N ASP A 204 12.23 -28.90 -4.27
CA ASP A 204 12.36 -27.96 -5.41
C ASP A 204 12.85 -26.54 -5.03
N TRP A 205 13.52 -26.41 -3.88
CA TRP A 205 14.00 -25.14 -3.35
C TRP A 205 15.38 -24.78 -3.91
N ILE A 206 15.47 -23.57 -4.45
CA ILE A 206 16.70 -22.97 -4.95
C ILE A 206 17.22 -22.01 -3.88
N SER A 207 18.42 -22.28 -3.37
CA SER A 207 19.09 -21.39 -2.39
C SER A 207 19.21 -19.96 -2.95
N MET A 208 18.97 -18.97 -2.09
CA MET A 208 19.11 -17.56 -2.43
C MET A 208 19.90 -16.83 -1.35
N ASP A 209 20.85 -16.00 -1.77
CA ASP A 209 21.59 -15.11 -0.88
C ASP A 209 21.01 -13.70 -0.89
N PHE A 210 21.33 -12.90 0.14
CA PHE A 210 21.18 -11.46 0.05
C PHE A 210 22.22 -10.86 -0.92
N HIS A 211 21.85 -9.77 -1.60
CA HIS A 211 22.75 -8.97 -2.43
C HIS A 211 23.89 -8.38 -1.59
N ARG A 212 25.02 -8.05 -2.22
CA ARG A 212 26.20 -7.49 -1.52
C ARG A 212 25.98 -6.08 -0.97
N VAL A 213 25.02 -5.37 -1.54
CA VAL A 213 24.63 -4.02 -1.09
C VAL A 213 23.68 -4.16 0.09
N MET A 214 23.95 -3.38 1.12
CA MET A 214 23.29 -3.47 2.43
C MET A 214 23.39 -2.12 3.12
N GLY A 215 22.51 -1.90 4.10
CA GLY A 215 22.53 -0.71 4.94
C GLY A 215 23.72 -0.68 5.91
N PRO A 216 24.06 0.52 6.42
CA PRO A 216 25.21 0.71 7.29
C PRO A 216 25.07 -0.03 8.64
N ASN A 217 23.84 -0.37 9.03
CA ASN A 217 23.54 -1.05 10.28
C ASN A 217 23.18 -2.54 10.09
N ALA A 218 23.41 -3.10 8.91
CA ALA A 218 23.37 -4.54 8.68
C ALA A 218 24.80 -5.11 8.70
N LYS A 219 24.92 -6.44 8.80
CA LYS A 219 26.12 -7.22 8.48
C LYS A 219 25.70 -8.61 7.99
N PHE A 220 26.46 -9.20 7.08
CA PHE A 220 26.30 -10.61 6.76
C PHE A 220 27.07 -11.48 7.74
N GLN A 221 26.63 -12.72 7.92
CA GLN A 221 27.42 -13.72 8.62
C GLN A 221 28.71 -14.01 7.84
N GLU A 222 29.83 -14.26 8.53
CA GLU A 222 31.15 -14.41 7.90
C GLU A 222 31.21 -15.53 6.85
N THR A 223 30.43 -16.58 7.04
CA THR A 223 30.44 -17.78 6.20
C THR A 223 29.39 -17.76 5.09
N SER A 224 28.41 -16.86 5.13
CA SER A 224 27.31 -16.82 4.17
C SER A 224 26.61 -15.47 4.07
N ARG A 225 26.24 -15.07 2.84
CA ARG A 225 25.34 -13.93 2.56
C ARG A 225 23.87 -14.30 2.67
N CYS A 226 23.53 -15.54 3.02
CA CYS A 226 22.15 -15.90 3.28
C CYS A 226 21.69 -15.48 4.68
N ILE A 227 22.59 -15.07 5.59
CA ILE A 227 22.23 -14.59 6.94
C ILE A 227 22.67 -13.14 7.08
N ALA A 228 21.75 -12.29 7.49
CA ALA A 228 21.98 -10.89 7.78
C ALA A 228 21.55 -10.55 9.21
N ALA A 229 22.40 -9.84 9.94
CA ALA A 229 22.16 -9.41 11.30
C ALA A 229 22.26 -7.89 11.40
N ARG A 230 21.55 -7.31 12.36
CA ARG A 230 21.70 -5.91 12.73
C ARG A 230 22.99 -5.71 13.54
N THR A 231 23.74 -4.65 13.25
CA THR A 231 24.96 -4.29 14.01
C THR A 231 24.64 -3.44 15.24
N THR A 232 23.58 -2.63 15.19
CA THR A 232 23.20 -1.70 16.26
C THR A 232 21.70 -1.80 16.57
N LEU A 233 21.32 -2.09 17.81
CA LEU A 233 19.92 -2.35 18.16
C LEU A 233 19.05 -1.07 18.24
N ASN A 234 19.67 0.10 18.34
CA ASN A 234 18.98 1.37 18.60
C ASN A 234 18.90 2.28 17.37
N ALA A 235 19.31 1.80 16.19
CA ALA A 235 19.25 2.57 14.96
C ALA A 235 18.63 1.72 13.84
N GLY A 236 17.79 2.35 13.01
CA GLY A 236 17.30 1.74 11.76
C GLY A 236 18.40 1.58 10.72
N ARG A 237 18.07 1.35 9.45
CA ARG A 237 19.03 1.23 8.33
C ARG A 237 19.78 -0.12 8.27
N ALA A 238 19.16 -1.19 8.74
CA ALA A 238 19.68 -2.54 8.55
C ALA A 238 19.05 -3.16 7.28
N LEU A 239 19.17 -2.42 6.17
CA LEU A 239 18.59 -2.79 4.88
C LEU A 239 19.37 -3.93 4.21
N VAL A 240 18.67 -4.95 3.72
CA VAL A 240 19.24 -6.02 2.90
C VAL A 240 18.31 -6.34 1.73
N PHE A 241 18.87 -6.79 0.61
CA PHE A 241 18.13 -7.01 -0.64
C PHE A 241 18.28 -8.45 -1.10
N SER A 242 17.31 -9.01 -1.82
CA SER A 242 17.50 -10.30 -2.51
C SER A 242 18.58 -10.17 -3.59
N ALA A 243 19.36 -11.23 -3.83
CA ALA A 243 20.41 -11.19 -4.84
C ALA A 243 19.88 -11.09 -6.29
N ARG A 244 18.61 -11.44 -6.51
CA ARG A 244 17.93 -11.33 -7.80
C ARG A 244 16.47 -10.93 -7.64
N ARG A 245 15.86 -10.59 -8.77
CA ARG A 245 14.42 -10.41 -8.87
C ARG A 245 13.68 -11.73 -8.67
N LEU A 246 12.48 -11.66 -8.09
CA LEU A 246 11.57 -12.79 -7.99
C LEU A 246 10.76 -12.96 -9.27
N GLU A 247 10.47 -14.22 -9.61
CA GLU A 247 9.47 -14.58 -10.61
C GLU A 247 8.05 -14.47 -10.02
N THR A 248 7.06 -14.37 -10.90
CA THR A 248 5.65 -14.34 -10.48
C THR A 248 5.26 -15.73 -9.97
N ASN A 249 4.51 -15.80 -8.87
CA ASN A 249 4.17 -17.01 -8.13
C ASN A 249 5.38 -17.76 -7.54
N GLU A 250 6.57 -17.16 -7.57
CA GLU A 250 7.72 -17.70 -6.87
C GLU A 250 7.60 -17.42 -5.37
N LYS A 251 7.71 -18.48 -4.58
CA LYS A 251 7.70 -18.41 -3.13
C LYS A 251 9.10 -18.18 -2.61
N CYS A 252 9.34 -17.08 -1.93
CA CYS A 252 10.58 -16.78 -1.21
C CYS A 252 10.40 -17.04 0.28
N LEU A 253 11.36 -17.74 0.89
CA LEU A 253 11.30 -18.13 2.29
C LEU A 253 12.45 -17.50 3.07
N VAL A 254 12.11 -16.83 4.17
CA VAL A 254 13.06 -16.33 5.16
C VAL A 254 12.77 -16.93 6.53
N GLU A 255 13.78 -17.03 7.39
CA GLU A 255 13.69 -17.54 8.75
C GLU A 255 14.21 -16.45 9.70
N ILE A 256 13.46 -16.18 10.78
CA ILE A 256 13.93 -15.30 11.86
C ILE A 256 14.85 -16.12 12.77
N THR A 257 16.15 -15.86 12.71
CA THR A 257 17.13 -16.65 13.48
C THR A 257 17.47 -16.03 14.84
N ALA A 258 17.15 -14.75 15.05
CA ALA A 258 17.27 -14.12 16.36
C ALA A 258 16.27 -12.97 16.55
N THR A 259 15.76 -12.87 17.79
CA THR A 259 14.91 -11.78 18.26
C THR A 259 15.46 -11.15 19.54
N ASN A 260 14.97 -9.97 19.90
CA ASN A 260 15.23 -9.28 21.15
C ASN A 260 13.96 -8.56 21.61
N ASP A 261 13.34 -9.09 22.66
CA ASP A 261 12.05 -8.62 23.19
C ASP A 261 12.13 -7.27 23.90
N ALA A 262 13.33 -6.72 24.09
CA ALA A 262 13.52 -5.37 24.63
C ALA A 262 13.09 -4.27 23.65
N HIS A 263 12.91 -4.60 22.37
CA HIS A 263 12.55 -3.65 21.31
C HIS A 263 11.14 -3.92 20.80
N SER A 264 10.33 -2.87 20.65
CA SER A 264 9.01 -2.96 20.02
C SER A 264 9.09 -2.84 18.49
N GLY A 265 8.07 -3.34 17.80
CA GLY A 265 8.02 -3.38 16.35
C GLY A 265 8.60 -4.67 15.77
N SER A 266 8.55 -4.81 14.45
CA SER A 266 8.85 -6.04 13.75
C SER A 266 9.60 -5.77 12.43
N LEU A 267 9.86 -6.83 11.68
CA LEU A 267 10.49 -6.80 10.36
C LEU A 267 9.71 -5.88 9.40
N THR A 268 10.45 -5.04 8.69
CA THR A 268 9.91 -4.28 7.56
C THR A 268 10.29 -4.99 6.26
N PHE A 269 9.31 -5.13 5.38
CA PHE A 269 9.48 -5.80 4.09
C PHE A 269 9.12 -4.82 2.96
N GLY A 270 9.79 -4.92 1.83
CA GLY A 270 9.44 -4.13 0.66
C GLY A 270 9.91 -4.75 -0.66
N LEU A 271 9.47 -4.10 -1.74
CA LEU A 271 9.76 -4.50 -3.11
C LEU A 271 10.28 -3.30 -3.90
N THR A 272 11.23 -3.55 -4.80
CA THR A 272 11.75 -2.51 -5.69
C THR A 272 12.13 -3.02 -7.08
N THR A 273 11.98 -2.17 -8.10
CA THR A 273 12.54 -2.42 -9.43
C THR A 273 14.00 -1.98 -9.54
N CYS A 274 14.50 -1.20 -8.58
CA CYS A 274 15.88 -0.74 -8.51
C CYS A 274 16.83 -1.94 -8.40
N ASP A 275 17.86 -1.98 -9.24
CA ASP A 275 18.93 -2.95 -9.08
C ASP A 275 19.79 -2.55 -7.88
N PRO A 276 19.87 -3.37 -6.81
CA PRO A 276 20.62 -3.01 -5.61
C PRO A 276 22.07 -2.64 -5.89
N ALA A 277 22.69 -3.15 -6.95
CA ALA A 277 24.06 -2.80 -7.33
C ALA A 277 24.25 -1.29 -7.61
N THR A 278 23.23 -0.58 -8.09
CA THR A 278 23.30 0.87 -8.34
C THR A 278 23.32 1.69 -7.05
N LEU A 279 22.91 1.08 -5.93
CA LEU A 279 22.84 1.74 -4.62
C LEU A 279 24.15 1.63 -3.83
N GLN A 280 25.17 0.92 -4.32
CA GLN A 280 26.43 0.67 -3.60
C GLN A 280 27.10 1.96 -3.09
N GLN A 281 27.09 3.03 -3.87
CA GLN A 281 27.70 4.32 -3.50
C GLN A 281 26.84 5.10 -2.49
N TRP A 282 25.54 4.81 -2.44
CA TRP A 282 24.58 5.47 -1.55
C TRP A 282 24.30 4.65 -0.28
N ALA A 283 24.87 3.45 -0.16
CA ALA A 283 24.61 2.53 0.93
C ALA A 283 24.84 3.15 2.33
N SER A 284 25.86 3.99 2.49
CA SER A 284 26.10 4.70 3.76
C SER A 284 25.06 5.78 4.10
N SER A 285 24.30 6.22 3.10
CA SER A 285 23.36 7.35 3.16
C SER A 285 21.90 6.91 3.08
N PHE A 286 21.62 5.60 3.23
CA PHE A 286 20.25 5.11 3.33
C PHE A 286 19.47 5.83 4.46
N PRO A 287 18.19 6.18 4.23
CA PRO A 287 17.37 6.90 5.20
C PRO A 287 17.08 6.01 6.40
N GLU A 288 16.92 6.64 7.57
CA GLU A 288 16.54 5.92 8.80
C GLU A 288 15.16 5.29 8.71
N ASP A 289 14.23 5.96 8.03
CA ASP A 289 12.93 5.40 7.68
C ASP A 289 12.95 4.84 6.24
N PRO A 290 12.78 3.51 6.05
CA PRO A 290 12.72 2.91 4.72
C PRO A 290 11.61 3.46 3.82
N GLU A 291 10.54 4.06 4.38
CA GLU A 291 9.48 4.69 3.56
C GLU A 291 10.00 5.85 2.71
N CYS A 292 11.08 6.53 3.13
CA CYS A 292 11.69 7.60 2.34
C CYS A 292 12.29 7.09 1.02
N LEU A 293 12.45 5.77 0.85
CA LEU A 293 12.86 5.19 -0.44
C LEU A 293 11.79 5.37 -1.52
N MET A 294 10.52 5.58 -1.15
CA MET A 294 9.42 5.86 -2.08
C MET A 294 9.56 7.20 -2.82
N ASP A 295 10.43 8.10 -2.33
CA ASP A 295 10.72 9.37 -3.00
C ASP A 295 11.71 9.21 -4.17
N ARG A 296 12.29 8.03 -4.34
CA ARG A 296 13.23 7.75 -5.42
C ARG A 296 12.49 7.53 -6.75
N PRO A 297 13.17 7.73 -7.90
CA PRO A 297 12.54 7.57 -9.22
C PRO A 297 12.23 6.12 -9.60
N GLU A 298 12.85 5.13 -8.95
CA GLU A 298 12.51 3.73 -9.19
C GLU A 298 11.21 3.33 -8.46
N TYR A 299 10.63 2.18 -8.79
CA TYR A 299 9.47 1.68 -8.06
C TYR A 299 9.91 1.18 -6.69
N TRP A 300 9.31 1.69 -5.62
CA TRP A 300 9.55 1.26 -4.25
C TRP A 300 8.21 1.16 -3.50
N VAL A 301 7.98 0.05 -2.82
CA VAL A 301 6.86 -0.13 -1.87
C VAL A 301 7.38 -0.77 -0.61
N VAL A 302 6.85 -0.34 0.54
CA VAL A 302 7.30 -0.74 1.87
C VAL A 302 6.08 -1.16 2.69
N LYS A 303 6.24 -2.16 3.55
CA LYS A 303 5.28 -2.54 4.58
C LYS A 303 6.04 -2.79 5.89
N LYS A 304 5.81 -1.90 6.85
CA LYS A 304 6.32 -2.04 8.21
C LYS A 304 5.52 -3.09 8.98
N ASN A 305 6.19 -3.71 9.96
CA ASN A 305 5.58 -4.68 10.87
C ASN A 305 4.86 -5.82 10.15
N VAL A 306 5.52 -6.43 9.17
CA VAL A 306 4.91 -7.46 8.31
C VAL A 306 4.50 -8.72 9.08
N VAL A 307 5.09 -8.94 10.26
CA VAL A 307 4.71 -9.98 11.20
C VAL A 307 4.31 -9.34 12.53
N ALA A 308 3.10 -9.64 13.03
CA ALA A 308 2.58 -9.01 14.24
C ALA A 308 3.33 -9.42 15.52
N SER A 309 3.80 -10.67 15.60
CA SER A 309 4.49 -11.21 16.78
C SER A 309 5.57 -12.20 16.34
N PRO A 310 6.71 -11.71 15.83
CA PRO A 310 7.77 -12.57 15.31
C PRO A 310 8.51 -13.26 16.46
N ASN A 311 8.77 -14.54 16.30
CA ASN A 311 9.55 -15.36 17.22
C ASN A 311 10.79 -15.92 16.51
N MET A 312 11.83 -16.23 17.30
CA MET A 312 12.94 -17.01 16.80
C MET A 312 12.46 -18.37 16.27
N GLY A 313 12.89 -18.73 15.06
CA GLY A 313 12.48 -19.93 14.34
C GLY A 313 11.25 -19.75 13.45
N ASP A 314 10.59 -18.58 13.46
CA ASP A 314 9.48 -18.33 12.53
C ASP A 314 9.98 -18.28 11.08
N GLU A 315 9.33 -19.07 10.23
CA GLU A 315 9.54 -19.09 8.79
C GLU A 315 8.49 -18.21 8.10
N ILE A 316 8.93 -17.21 7.34
CA ILE A 316 8.06 -16.26 6.65
C ILE A 316 8.18 -16.48 5.14
N SER A 317 7.04 -16.79 4.53
CA SER A 317 6.91 -16.99 3.10
C SER A 317 6.34 -15.76 2.42
N PHE A 318 6.96 -15.32 1.34
CA PHE A 318 6.50 -14.22 0.50
C PHE A 318 6.24 -14.70 -0.93
N VAL A 319 5.12 -14.30 -1.52
CA VAL A 319 4.74 -14.64 -2.90
C VAL A 319 4.12 -13.42 -3.57
N ILE A 320 4.53 -13.12 -4.81
CA ILE A 320 3.87 -12.10 -5.64
C ILE A 320 3.06 -12.84 -6.70
N ASN A 321 1.74 -12.74 -6.67
CA ASN A 321 0.91 -13.44 -7.65
C ASN A 321 0.79 -12.68 -8.99
N ASP A 322 0.09 -13.27 -9.94
CA ASP A 322 -0.17 -12.74 -11.28
C ASP A 322 -1.09 -11.51 -11.31
N GLU A 323 -1.87 -11.29 -10.26
CA GLU A 323 -2.72 -10.11 -10.07
C GLU A 323 -1.98 -8.95 -9.37
N GLY A 324 -0.73 -9.19 -8.92
CA GLY A 324 0.08 -8.20 -8.21
C GLY A 324 -0.19 -8.17 -6.69
N MET A 325 -0.93 -9.12 -6.15
CA MET A 325 -1.07 -9.32 -4.71
C MET A 325 0.22 -9.89 -4.14
N VAL A 326 0.70 -9.26 -3.06
CA VAL A 326 1.85 -9.75 -2.32
C VAL A 326 1.34 -10.46 -1.07
N LEU A 327 1.51 -11.77 -1.06
CA LEU A 327 1.05 -12.66 -0.01
C LEU A 327 2.19 -12.94 0.98
N CYS A 328 1.86 -12.94 2.26
CA CYS A 328 2.76 -13.30 3.36
C CYS A 328 2.15 -14.43 4.17
N SER A 329 2.95 -15.41 4.57
CA SER A 329 2.53 -16.45 5.50
C SER A 329 3.60 -16.73 6.52
N VAL A 330 3.22 -16.82 7.79
CA VAL A 330 4.11 -17.24 8.88
C VAL A 330 3.87 -18.72 9.16
N ASN A 331 4.94 -19.51 9.12
CA ASN A 331 4.94 -20.95 9.34
C ASN A 331 3.94 -21.71 8.45
N ASN A 332 3.73 -21.23 7.22
CA ASN A 332 2.80 -21.79 6.23
C ASN A 332 1.35 -21.99 6.75
N LYS A 333 0.90 -21.19 7.73
CA LYS A 333 -0.44 -21.32 8.32
C LYS A 333 -1.54 -20.75 7.42
N HIS A 334 -1.52 -19.44 7.23
CA HIS A 334 -2.46 -18.69 6.40
C HIS A 334 -1.69 -17.68 5.56
N TYR A 335 -2.15 -17.42 4.34
CA TYR A 335 -1.56 -16.42 3.44
C TYR A 335 -2.40 -15.15 3.47
N ASP A 336 -1.84 -14.10 4.08
CA ASP A 336 -2.45 -12.78 4.12
C ASP A 336 -1.92 -11.91 2.99
N THR A 337 -2.80 -11.15 2.34
CA THR A 337 -2.37 -10.13 1.38
C THR A 337 -1.85 -8.92 2.16
N ILE A 338 -0.56 -8.64 2.07
CA ILE A 338 0.10 -7.58 2.85
C ILE A 338 0.25 -6.26 2.09
N MET A 339 0.27 -6.32 0.75
CA MET A 339 0.30 -5.16 -0.15
C MET A 339 -0.01 -5.59 -1.59
N TYR A 340 -0.11 -4.60 -2.49
CA TYR A 340 -0.29 -4.82 -3.92
C TYR A 340 0.75 -4.05 -4.73
N VAL A 341 1.14 -4.61 -5.87
CA VAL A 341 2.18 -4.08 -6.77
C VAL A 341 1.78 -4.21 -8.24
N ASP A 342 2.45 -3.46 -9.13
CA ASP A 342 2.26 -3.65 -10.58
C ASP A 342 2.74 -5.04 -11.01
N ALA A 343 1.78 -5.92 -11.32
CA ALA A 343 2.02 -7.30 -11.75
C ALA A 343 2.89 -7.42 -13.02
N THR A 344 3.01 -6.35 -13.81
CA THR A 344 3.85 -6.32 -15.00
C THR A 344 5.34 -6.16 -14.71
N GLN A 345 5.68 -5.72 -13.49
CA GLN A 345 7.05 -5.44 -13.08
C GLN A 345 7.70 -6.65 -12.41
N LYS A 346 9.04 -6.65 -12.35
CA LYS A 346 9.84 -7.66 -11.67
C LYS A 346 10.64 -7.01 -10.57
N PHE A 347 10.51 -7.55 -9.35
CA PHE A 347 10.96 -6.89 -8.14
C PHE A 347 12.11 -7.64 -7.47
N TYR A 348 13.10 -6.90 -6.98
CA TYR A 348 13.91 -7.33 -5.86
C TYR A 348 13.11 -7.19 -4.58
N MET A 349 13.29 -8.14 -3.67
CA MET A 349 12.84 -7.98 -2.29
C MET A 349 13.87 -7.21 -1.51
N PHE A 350 13.41 -6.45 -0.52
CA PHE A 350 14.29 -5.91 0.49
C PHE A 350 13.63 -5.98 1.86
N PHE A 351 14.48 -5.96 2.88
CA PHE A 351 14.09 -6.01 4.28
C PHE A 351 14.85 -4.95 5.04
N ASP A 352 14.20 -4.27 5.97
CA ASP A 352 14.89 -3.54 7.03
C ASP A 352 14.74 -4.35 8.33
N ILE A 353 15.87 -4.87 8.82
CA ILE A 353 15.93 -5.70 10.02
C ILE A 353 15.81 -4.79 11.24
N ALA A 354 14.59 -4.63 11.75
CA ALA A 354 14.24 -3.66 12.77
C ALA A 354 13.32 -4.23 13.85
N GLY A 355 13.05 -3.42 14.87
CA GLY A 355 12.20 -3.79 16.00
C GLY A 355 12.83 -4.91 16.84
N CYS A 356 12.02 -5.90 17.22
CA CYS A 356 12.50 -7.07 17.94
C CYS A 356 13.29 -8.05 17.07
N VAL A 357 13.22 -7.97 15.73
CA VAL A 357 14.01 -8.87 14.86
C VAL A 357 15.45 -8.38 14.81
N THR A 358 16.41 -9.26 15.10
CA THR A 358 17.84 -8.92 15.13
C THR A 358 18.66 -9.65 14.07
N GLU A 359 18.18 -10.80 13.61
CA GLU A 359 18.83 -11.59 12.56
C GLU A 359 17.80 -12.29 11.67
N LEU A 360 18.07 -12.29 10.36
CA LEU A 360 17.22 -12.85 9.33
C LEU A 360 18.05 -13.72 8.39
N LYS A 361 17.53 -14.90 8.07
CA LYS A 361 18.12 -15.84 7.11
C LYS A 361 17.25 -15.99 5.88
N LEU A 362 17.80 -15.80 4.70
CA LEU A 362 17.16 -16.10 3.43
C LEU A 362 17.42 -17.57 3.09
N LEU A 363 16.38 -18.40 3.12
CA LEU A 363 16.50 -19.84 2.87
C LEU A 363 16.54 -20.15 1.38
N GLY A 364 15.72 -19.46 0.59
CA GLY A 364 15.68 -19.65 -0.85
C GLY A 364 14.31 -19.38 -1.46
N THR A 365 14.14 -19.89 -2.67
CA THR A 365 12.91 -19.75 -3.46
C THR A 365 12.44 -21.07 -4.03
N SER A 366 11.12 -21.26 -4.15
CA SER A 366 10.48 -22.40 -4.81
C SER A 366 9.44 -21.93 -5.83
N LYS A 367 9.21 -22.74 -6.88
CA LYS A 367 8.15 -22.50 -7.87
C LYS A 367 6.74 -22.84 -7.37
N GLU A 368 6.63 -23.49 -6.21
CA GLU A 368 5.37 -23.85 -5.59
C GLU A 368 4.86 -22.71 -4.67
N GLY A 369 4.31 -21.66 -5.28
CA GLY A 369 3.43 -20.71 -4.58
C GLY A 369 2.12 -21.39 -4.14
N PRO A 370 1.34 -20.80 -3.21
CA PRO A 370 0.07 -21.37 -2.78
C PRO A 370 -0.82 -21.67 -3.99
N VAL A 371 -1.02 -22.96 -4.24
CA VAL A 371 -1.96 -23.49 -5.22
C VAL A 371 -3.36 -23.10 -4.75
N LYS A 372 -4.25 -22.72 -5.67
CA LYS A 372 -5.68 -22.51 -5.39
C LYS A 372 -6.29 -23.80 -4.82
N THR A 373 -6.24 -23.98 -3.49
CA THR A 373 -6.96 -25.07 -2.83
C THR A 373 -8.40 -24.60 -2.68
N SER A 374 -9.25 -25.06 -3.60
CA SER A 374 -10.70 -25.08 -3.39
C SER A 374 -10.98 -25.79 -2.07
N VAL A 375 -11.40 -25.04 -1.06
CA VAL A 375 -11.84 -25.59 0.22
C VAL A 375 -13.08 -26.43 -0.05
N GLN A 376 -12.93 -27.76 0.03
CA GLN A 376 -14.06 -28.67 0.26
C GLN A 376 -14.31 -28.66 1.76
N GLU A 377 -15.36 -27.98 2.21
CA GLU A 377 -15.88 -28.16 3.57
C GLU A 377 -16.74 -29.43 3.62
N GLU A 378 -16.26 -30.44 4.33
CA GLU A 378 -17.06 -31.57 4.78
C GLU A 378 -18.04 -31.10 5.88
N LEU A 379 -19.34 -31.30 5.66
CA LEU A 379 -20.41 -31.09 6.65
C LEU A 379 -20.27 -32.06 7.83
N PRO A 380 -20.48 -31.61 9.08
CA PRO A 380 -20.99 -32.46 10.15
C PRO A 380 -22.51 -32.32 10.29
N THR A 381 -23.14 -33.48 10.51
CA THR A 381 -24.57 -33.74 10.66
C THR A 381 -25.23 -33.10 11.89
N ALA A 382 -26.52 -32.80 11.71
CA ALA A 382 -27.46 -32.17 12.63
C ALA A 382 -27.67 -32.88 13.98
N GLU A 383 -28.05 -32.11 15.02
CA GLU A 383 -29.16 -32.45 15.94
C GLU A 383 -29.89 -31.17 16.42
N CYS A 384 -31.18 -31.35 16.71
CA CYS A 384 -32.24 -30.33 16.81
C CYS A 384 -32.74 -30.19 18.27
N GLY A 385 -33.12 -28.99 18.71
CA GLY A 385 -34.03 -28.81 19.86
C GLY A 385 -34.16 -27.36 20.37
N PRO A 386 -35.34 -26.92 20.86
CA PRO A 386 -35.88 -25.57 20.62
C PRO A 386 -36.09 -24.71 21.88
N THR A 387 -36.21 -23.38 21.73
CA THR A 387 -37.32 -22.52 22.27
C THR A 387 -37.07 -21.02 22.02
N GLN A 388 -38.04 -20.36 21.38
CA GLN A 388 -38.26 -18.91 21.28
C GLN A 388 -38.89 -18.33 22.58
N PRO A 389 -39.21 -17.02 22.76
CA PRO A 389 -39.22 -15.90 21.79
C PRO A 389 -38.63 -14.57 22.32
N ASP A 390 -38.25 -13.66 21.42
CA ASP A 390 -38.76 -12.27 21.52
C ASP A 390 -38.65 -11.54 20.18
N SER A 391 -39.76 -10.93 19.80
CA SER A 391 -40.03 -10.36 18.49
C SER A 391 -39.48 -8.95 18.34
N ALA A 392 -38.54 -8.77 17.42
CA ALA A 392 -38.34 -7.53 16.69
C ALA A 392 -38.29 -7.88 15.20
N GLN A 393 -39.23 -7.33 14.43
CA GLN A 393 -39.40 -7.59 13.00
C GLN A 393 -38.14 -7.19 12.23
N GLN A 394 -37.25 -8.15 11.98
CA GLN A 394 -36.28 -8.08 10.91
C GLN A 394 -37.01 -8.52 9.65
N GLN A 395 -37.08 -7.64 8.65
CA GLN A 395 -37.38 -8.08 7.29
C GLN A 395 -36.30 -9.09 6.93
N GLU A 396 -36.65 -10.38 6.87
CA GLU A 396 -35.81 -11.38 6.22
C GLU A 396 -35.59 -10.86 4.79
N GLU A 397 -34.39 -10.33 4.53
CA GLU A 397 -34.01 -9.97 3.17
C GLU A 397 -34.12 -11.24 2.35
N ASP A 398 -35.11 -11.28 1.47
CA ASP A 398 -35.39 -12.40 0.61
C ASP A 398 -34.16 -12.64 -0.30
N THR A 399 -33.25 -13.50 0.17
CA THR A 399 -31.93 -13.77 -0.41
C THR A 399 -31.99 -14.81 -1.51
N ASP A 400 -33.16 -15.40 -1.74
CA ASP A 400 -33.35 -16.44 -2.73
C ASP A 400 -33.52 -15.85 -4.14
N CYS A 401 -33.02 -16.59 -5.13
CA CYS A 401 -33.18 -16.26 -6.52
C CYS A 401 -34.66 -16.09 -6.86
N LYS A 402 -35.04 -14.94 -7.41
CA LYS A 402 -36.43 -14.61 -7.77
C LYS A 402 -36.98 -15.36 -8.99
N ILE A 403 -36.23 -16.34 -9.50
CA ILE A 403 -36.62 -17.16 -10.65
C ILE A 403 -36.82 -18.61 -10.23
N CYS A 404 -35.84 -19.22 -9.57
CA CYS A 404 -35.97 -20.60 -9.10
C CYS A 404 -36.47 -20.71 -7.66
N PHE A 405 -36.35 -19.66 -6.83
CA PHE A 405 -36.70 -19.65 -5.40
C PHE A 405 -36.02 -20.76 -4.57
N GLU A 406 -34.93 -21.33 -5.10
CA GLU A 406 -34.22 -22.46 -4.48
C GLU A 406 -32.77 -22.11 -4.13
N ASN A 407 -32.10 -21.34 -4.99
CA ASN A 407 -30.68 -21.02 -4.86
C ASN A 407 -30.53 -19.54 -4.49
N PRO A 408 -29.51 -19.16 -3.70
CA PRO A 408 -29.32 -17.78 -3.29
C PRO A 408 -29.01 -16.85 -4.48
N ILE A 409 -29.23 -15.55 -4.30
CA ILE A 409 -28.86 -14.52 -5.25
C ILE A 409 -27.33 -14.42 -5.30
N GLU A 410 -26.76 -15.02 -6.34
CA GLU A 410 -25.31 -15.12 -6.59
C GLU A 410 -24.91 -14.53 -7.94
N SER A 411 -25.76 -13.74 -8.59
CA SER A 411 -25.37 -13.09 -9.84
C SER A 411 -25.79 -11.64 -9.93
N ALA A 412 -24.98 -10.86 -10.65
CA ALA A 412 -25.27 -9.49 -11.04
C ALA A 412 -25.11 -9.31 -12.55
N PHE A 413 -25.94 -8.44 -13.14
CA PHE A 413 -25.89 -8.12 -14.57
C PHE A 413 -24.98 -6.91 -14.84
N CYS A 414 -23.89 -7.10 -15.59
CA CYS A 414 -22.77 -6.13 -15.68
C CYS A 414 -23.12 -4.74 -16.23
N ASN A 415 -24.23 -4.59 -16.94
CA ASN A 415 -24.67 -3.30 -17.48
C ASN A 415 -25.51 -2.48 -16.49
N CYS A 416 -26.23 -3.13 -15.57
CA CYS A 416 -27.21 -2.46 -14.70
C CYS A 416 -27.02 -2.73 -13.20
N GLY A 417 -26.17 -3.69 -12.84
CA GLY A 417 -25.81 -4.01 -11.45
C GLY A 417 -26.88 -4.75 -10.65
N HIS A 418 -28.08 -4.96 -11.18
CA HIS A 418 -29.14 -5.67 -10.45
C HIS A 418 -28.76 -7.12 -10.17
N SER A 419 -28.95 -7.53 -8.91
CA SER A 419 -28.71 -8.88 -8.41
C SER A 419 -30.00 -9.44 -7.82
N MET A 420 -30.66 -10.32 -8.59
CA MET A 420 -31.92 -10.96 -8.18
C MET A 420 -31.99 -12.44 -8.53
N THR A 421 -30.94 -12.98 -9.16
CA THR A 421 -30.89 -14.36 -9.64
C THR A 421 -29.69 -15.10 -9.08
N CYS A 422 -29.83 -16.42 -8.90
CA CYS A 422 -28.66 -17.29 -8.78
C CYS A 422 -27.90 -17.30 -10.10
N HIS A 423 -26.64 -17.74 -10.08
CA HIS A 423 -25.78 -17.73 -11.26
C HIS A 423 -26.40 -18.50 -12.45
N ASP A 424 -26.99 -19.67 -12.19
CA ASP A 424 -27.59 -20.49 -13.25
C ASP A 424 -28.80 -19.82 -13.89
N CYS A 425 -29.67 -19.18 -13.09
CA CYS A 425 -30.82 -18.44 -13.60
C CYS A 425 -30.39 -17.18 -14.37
N GLY A 426 -29.37 -16.46 -13.88
CA GLY A 426 -28.79 -15.32 -14.59
C GLY A 426 -28.21 -15.71 -15.95
N MET A 427 -27.48 -16.83 -16.01
CA MET A 427 -26.92 -17.36 -17.26
C MET A 427 -27.99 -17.84 -18.24
N LYS A 428 -29.11 -18.39 -17.75
CA LYS A 428 -30.27 -18.74 -18.59
C LYS A 428 -30.92 -17.51 -19.22
N LEU A 429 -31.07 -16.41 -18.46
CA LEU A 429 -31.57 -15.14 -18.98
C LEU A 429 -30.64 -14.55 -20.04
N PHE A 430 -29.33 -14.56 -19.79
CA PHE A 430 -28.33 -14.07 -20.73
C PHE A 430 -28.29 -14.84 -22.06
N LYS A 431 -28.58 -16.15 -22.03
CA LYS A 431 -28.64 -17.00 -23.23
C LYS A 431 -30.01 -17.00 -23.92
N SER A 432 -30.99 -16.23 -23.40
CA SER A 432 -32.32 -16.15 -23.99
C SER A 432 -32.31 -15.35 -25.30
N ARG A 433 -33.40 -15.44 -26.06
CA ARG A 433 -33.54 -14.75 -27.36
C ARG A 433 -33.51 -13.22 -27.22
N ASP A 434 -33.88 -12.70 -26.05
CA ASP A 434 -33.89 -11.27 -25.73
C ASP A 434 -33.40 -11.08 -24.28
N PRO A 435 -32.06 -11.05 -24.07
CA PRO A 435 -31.49 -11.04 -22.73
C PRO A 435 -31.71 -9.68 -22.07
N GLN A 436 -32.71 -9.58 -21.21
CA GLN A 436 -33.06 -8.36 -20.48
C GLN A 436 -33.14 -8.60 -18.98
N CYS A 437 -32.67 -7.61 -18.21
CA CYS A 437 -32.75 -7.63 -16.76
C CYS A 437 -34.24 -7.61 -16.32
N PRO A 438 -34.72 -8.54 -15.47
CA PRO A 438 -36.13 -8.54 -15.05
C PRO A 438 -36.52 -7.32 -14.19
N MET A 439 -35.55 -6.65 -13.54
CA MET A 439 -35.80 -5.44 -12.74
C MET A 439 -36.00 -4.19 -13.60
N CYS A 440 -35.07 -3.93 -14.52
CA CYS A 440 -34.99 -2.65 -15.22
C CYS A 440 -35.15 -2.76 -16.74
N ARG A 441 -35.32 -3.99 -17.26
CA ARG A 441 -35.46 -4.33 -18.69
C ARG A 441 -34.27 -3.92 -19.57
N GLN A 442 -33.15 -3.49 -18.98
CA GLN A 442 -31.95 -3.20 -19.76
C GLN A 442 -31.31 -4.48 -20.33
N PRO A 443 -30.69 -4.43 -21.53
CA PRO A 443 -30.07 -5.60 -22.14
C PRO A 443 -28.90 -6.16 -21.31
N ILE A 444 -28.93 -7.44 -20.95
CA ILE A 444 -27.88 -8.09 -20.15
C ILE A 444 -26.65 -8.30 -21.04
N VAL A 445 -25.58 -7.54 -20.77
CA VAL A 445 -24.31 -7.63 -21.51
C VAL A 445 -23.46 -8.80 -21.02
N ASN A 446 -23.46 -9.06 -19.72
CA ASN A 446 -22.74 -10.16 -19.09
C ASN A 446 -23.33 -10.46 -17.71
N VAL A 447 -23.10 -11.68 -17.20
CA VAL A 447 -23.55 -12.16 -15.89
C VAL A 447 -22.33 -12.56 -15.08
N ILE A 448 -22.09 -11.88 -13.97
CA ILE A 448 -20.98 -12.18 -13.06
C ILE A 448 -21.50 -12.92 -11.83
N LYS A 449 -20.74 -13.88 -11.34
CA LYS A 449 -21.02 -14.53 -10.06
C LYS A 449 -20.56 -13.62 -8.92
N ILE A 450 -21.44 -13.32 -7.98
CA ILE A 450 -21.16 -12.50 -6.80
C ILE A 450 -21.20 -13.40 -5.56
N PHE A 451 -20.30 -13.15 -4.61
CA PHE A 451 -20.26 -13.83 -3.33
C PHE A 451 -20.64 -12.81 -2.25
N ARG A 452 -21.72 -13.06 -1.53
CA ARG A 452 -22.07 -12.26 -0.35
C ARG A 452 -21.16 -12.72 0.79
N ALA A 453 -20.53 -11.75 1.47
CA ALA A 453 -19.63 -11.95 2.60
C ALA A 453 -20.38 -12.37 3.86
#